data_AF-A0A8J9RB73-F1
#
_entry.id   AF-A0A8J9RB73-F1
#
_cell.length_a   1.000
_cell.length_b   1.000
_cell.length_c   1.000
_cell.angle_alpha   90.00
_cell.angle_beta   90.00
_cell.angle_gamma   90.00
#
_symmetry.space_group_name_H-M   'P 1'
#
loop_
_entity.id
_entity.type
_entity.pdbx_description
1 polymer ?
#
loop_
_entity_poly.entity_id
_entity_poly.type
_entity_poly.pdbx_seq_one_letter_code
_entity_poly.pdbx_strand_id
1 'polypeptide(L)'
;MLQDSHCVLVSRDKAPRYLKKDYVLGSYLVGGTRSEAAKRTLFSCTNETFNAWTTILSLVFVNVQFLQSRWGTLRWDAPASNWFEAFDLFYLSGTLHAPFSLCCSLWVGISLKERDFWRQLDVFFIFTASGHTFPMLAACVAELQRGTMGRSTALFFGVVLCLGLSALVCTKNVPEKWKPGSMFDIFHSHALMHVLVYLEYYFEWLFICHHRTLAAIGDR
;
A
#
# COMPACT_ATOMS: atom_id res chain seq x y z
N MET A 1 -33.73 14.63 -8.75
CA MET A 1 -32.89 13.43 -8.94
C MET A 1 -32.91 12.66 -7.65
N LEU A 2 -33.65 11.56 -7.58
CA LEU A 2 -33.66 10.69 -6.41
C LEU A 2 -32.27 10.07 -6.32
N GLN A 3 -31.50 10.50 -5.33
CA GLN A 3 -30.27 9.85 -4.93
C GLN A 3 -30.71 8.52 -4.33
N ASP A 4 -30.55 7.42 -5.06
CA ASP A 4 -30.86 6.10 -4.52
C ASP A 4 -30.10 5.94 -3.20
N SER A 5 -30.85 5.86 -2.11
CA SER A 5 -30.35 5.87 -0.73
C SER A 5 -29.56 4.59 -0.37
N HIS A 6 -29.48 3.64 -1.30
CA HIS A 6 -28.89 2.32 -1.11
C HIS A 6 -27.80 2.04 -2.12
N CYS A 7 -26.73 1.37 -1.66
CA CYS A 7 -25.71 0.85 -2.56
C CYS A 7 -26.23 -0.39 -3.30
N VAL A 8 -25.92 -0.50 -4.59
CA VAL A 8 -26.29 -1.66 -5.41
C VAL A 8 -25.02 -2.27 -6.02
N LEU A 9 -24.97 -3.60 -6.06
CA LEU A 9 -23.95 -4.33 -6.80
C LEU A 9 -24.39 -4.48 -8.24
N VAL A 10 -23.53 -4.08 -9.17
CA VAL A 10 -23.81 -4.11 -10.60
C VAL A 10 -22.71 -4.83 -11.37
N SER A 11 -23.10 -5.43 -12.50
CA SER A 11 -22.19 -5.97 -13.49
C SER A 11 -21.49 -4.85 -14.27
N ARG A 12 -20.37 -5.16 -14.93
CA ARG A 12 -19.54 -4.20 -15.67
C ARG A 12 -20.32 -3.42 -16.73
N ASP A 13 -21.31 -4.02 -17.39
CA ASP A 13 -22.15 -3.36 -18.39
C ASP A 13 -22.95 -2.20 -17.79
N LYS A 14 -23.48 -2.40 -16.58
CA LYS A 14 -24.29 -1.42 -15.83
C LYS A 14 -23.46 -0.45 -14.98
N ALA A 15 -22.21 -0.76 -14.70
CA ALA A 15 -21.33 0.13 -13.94
C ALA A 15 -21.08 1.46 -14.69
N PRO A 16 -20.97 2.60 -13.99
CA PRO A 16 -20.49 3.85 -14.57
C PRO A 16 -19.12 3.68 -15.22
N ARG A 17 -18.89 4.36 -16.36
CA ARG A 17 -17.64 4.26 -17.14
C ARG A 17 -16.39 4.53 -16.29
N TYR A 18 -16.51 5.42 -15.31
CA TYR A 18 -15.42 5.85 -14.45
C TYR A 18 -14.97 4.78 -13.43
N LEU A 19 -15.76 3.72 -13.21
CA LEU A 19 -15.44 2.59 -12.33
C LEU A 19 -14.89 1.37 -13.07
N LYS A 20 -15.12 1.27 -14.40
CA LYS A 20 -14.80 0.06 -15.16
C LYS A 20 -13.29 -0.16 -15.16
N LYS A 21 -12.86 -1.29 -14.60
CA LYS A 21 -11.48 -1.81 -14.65
C LYS A 21 -11.41 -2.88 -15.72
N ASP A 22 -10.33 -3.01 -16.47
CA ASP A 22 -10.25 -4.06 -17.50
C ASP A 22 -10.31 -5.46 -16.90
N TYR A 23 -10.97 -6.38 -17.63
CA TYR A 23 -11.16 -7.79 -17.27
C TYR A 23 -11.94 -8.09 -15.97
N VAL A 24 -12.26 -7.09 -15.15
CA VAL A 24 -13.24 -7.19 -14.06
C VAL A 24 -14.65 -7.10 -14.65
N LEU A 25 -15.48 -8.12 -14.39
CA LEU A 25 -16.78 -8.32 -15.02
C LEU A 25 -17.96 -7.97 -14.11
N GLY A 26 -17.76 -7.95 -12.79
CA GLY A 26 -18.85 -7.77 -11.84
C GLY A 26 -18.44 -7.16 -10.51
N SER A 27 -19.39 -7.23 -9.56
CA SER A 27 -19.21 -6.84 -8.16
C SER A 27 -18.89 -5.35 -7.95
N TYR A 28 -19.24 -4.49 -8.90
CA TYR A 28 -19.10 -3.04 -8.75
C TYR A 28 -20.16 -2.50 -7.80
N LEU A 29 -19.73 -1.89 -6.70
CA LEU A 29 -20.64 -1.19 -5.79
C LEU A 29 -20.91 0.23 -6.32
N VAL A 30 -22.18 0.61 -6.44
CA VAL A 30 -22.59 1.92 -6.97
C VAL A 30 -23.63 2.57 -6.05
N GLY A 31 -23.49 3.88 -5.85
CA GLY A 31 -24.47 4.71 -5.13
C GLY A 31 -24.38 4.63 -3.61
N GLY A 32 -25.44 5.06 -2.93
CA GLY A 32 -25.57 5.08 -1.46
C GLY A 32 -24.76 6.18 -0.74
N THR A 33 -24.76 6.10 0.59
CA THR A 33 -24.02 7.03 1.47
C THR A 33 -22.62 6.50 1.79
N ARG A 34 -21.72 7.34 2.30
CA ARG A 34 -20.37 6.91 2.74
C ARG A 34 -20.40 5.77 3.77
N SER A 35 -21.37 5.80 4.69
CA SER A 35 -21.53 4.77 5.72
C SER A 35 -21.98 3.44 5.11
N GLU A 36 -22.97 3.49 4.21
CA GLU A 36 -23.46 2.28 3.53
C GLU A 36 -22.39 1.69 2.60
N ALA A 37 -21.73 2.52 1.81
CA ALA A 37 -20.66 2.10 0.92
C ALA A 37 -19.50 1.46 1.70
N ALA A 38 -19.08 2.05 2.83
CA ALA A 38 -18.04 1.47 3.67
C ALA A 38 -18.45 0.12 4.24
N LYS A 39 -19.67 -0.01 4.81
CA LYS A 39 -20.18 -1.29 5.34
C LYS A 39 -20.21 -2.36 4.26
N ARG A 40 -20.73 -2.03 3.07
CA ARG A 40 -20.84 -2.96 1.94
C ARG A 40 -19.46 -3.37 1.41
N THR A 41 -18.53 -2.44 1.25
CA THR A 41 -17.17 -2.77 0.79
C THR A 41 -16.42 -3.63 1.82
N LEU A 42 -16.53 -3.34 3.11
CA LEU A 42 -15.83 -4.09 4.17
C LEU A 42 -16.42 -5.47 4.43
N PHE A 43 -17.75 -5.61 4.39
CA PHE A 43 -18.44 -6.81 4.87
C PHE A 43 -19.25 -7.54 3.79
N SER A 44 -19.15 -7.15 2.53
CA SER A 44 -19.68 -7.89 1.38
C SER A 44 -18.58 -8.13 0.36
N CYS A 45 -18.79 -9.06 -0.57
CA CYS A 45 -17.85 -9.32 -1.66
C CYS A 45 -18.06 -8.33 -2.81
N THR A 46 -17.36 -7.19 -2.76
CA THR A 46 -17.29 -6.20 -3.84
C THR A 46 -15.94 -6.27 -4.54
N ASN A 47 -15.82 -5.62 -5.70
CA ASN A 47 -14.56 -5.53 -6.43
C ASN A 47 -13.50 -4.64 -5.73
N GLU A 48 -13.85 -4.00 -4.62
CA GLU A 48 -12.95 -3.19 -3.79
C GLU A 48 -12.67 -3.80 -2.42
N THR A 49 -13.37 -4.88 -2.04
CA THR A 49 -13.26 -5.51 -0.72
C THR A 49 -11.83 -5.91 -0.40
N PHE A 50 -11.16 -6.58 -1.33
CA PHE A 50 -9.79 -7.03 -1.08
C PHE A 50 -8.82 -5.84 -0.98
N ASN A 51 -8.99 -4.82 -1.83
CA ASN A 51 -8.17 -3.59 -1.76
C ASN A 51 -8.30 -2.94 -0.37
N ALA A 52 -9.54 -2.77 0.11
CA ALA A 52 -9.80 -2.17 1.42
C ALA A 52 -9.17 -3.00 2.56
N TRP A 53 -9.33 -4.32 2.55
CA TRP A 53 -8.77 -5.20 3.58
C TRP A 53 -7.25 -5.27 3.54
N THR A 54 -6.63 -5.32 2.36
CA THR A 54 -5.17 -5.26 2.27
C THR A 54 -4.63 -3.96 2.84
N THR A 55 -5.26 -2.81 2.56
CA THR A 55 -4.85 -1.53 3.14
C THR A 55 -5.04 -1.49 4.68
N ILE A 56 -6.15 -2.02 5.20
CA ILE A 56 -6.40 -2.09 6.65
C ILE A 56 -5.35 -2.96 7.35
N LEU A 57 -5.09 -4.16 6.82
CA LEU A 57 -4.13 -5.08 7.40
C LEU A 57 -2.71 -4.48 7.37
N SER A 58 -2.34 -3.84 6.26
CA SER A 58 -1.08 -3.09 6.15
C SER A 58 -1.01 -1.99 7.22
N LEU A 59 -2.06 -1.20 7.41
CA LEU A 59 -2.09 -0.14 8.42
C LEU A 59 -1.89 -0.70 9.85
N VAL A 60 -2.60 -1.78 10.19
CA VAL A 60 -2.45 -2.45 11.49
C VAL A 60 -1.01 -2.93 11.69
N PHE A 61 -0.44 -3.58 10.67
CA PHE A 61 0.91 -4.13 10.78
C PHE A 61 1.98 -3.04 10.91
N VAL A 62 1.90 -1.97 10.12
CA VAL A 62 2.83 -0.84 10.20
C VAL A 62 2.78 -0.18 11.58
N ASN A 63 1.58 -0.06 12.16
CA ASN A 63 1.43 0.43 13.54
C ASN A 63 2.06 -0.54 14.56
N VAL A 64 1.89 -1.85 14.40
CA VAL A 64 2.54 -2.85 15.27
C VAL A 64 4.06 -2.76 15.15
N GLN A 65 4.62 -2.64 13.95
CA GLN A 65 6.06 -2.49 13.73
C GLN A 65 6.62 -1.21 14.36
N PHE A 66 5.86 -0.12 14.27
CA PHE A 66 6.20 1.13 14.95
C PHE A 66 6.17 0.97 16.46
N LEU A 67 5.12 0.37 17.02
CA LEU A 67 5.05 0.12 18.46
C LEU A 67 6.16 -0.85 18.92
N GLN A 68 6.53 -1.84 18.11
CA GLN A 68 7.64 -2.74 18.41
C GLN A 68 8.98 -2.01 18.39
N SER A 69 9.23 -1.17 17.39
CA SER A 69 10.45 -0.35 17.35
C SER A 69 10.47 0.66 18.50
N ARG A 70 9.29 1.03 19.02
CA ARG A 70 9.02 1.96 20.11
C ARG A 70 8.68 1.32 21.47
N TRP A 71 8.79 0.02 21.69
CA TRP A 71 8.41 -0.56 22.99
C TRP A 71 9.05 -1.92 23.26
N GLY A 72 9.41 -2.66 22.20
CA GLY A 72 10.08 -3.95 22.32
C GLY A 72 11.54 -3.82 22.78
N THR A 73 12.09 -4.95 23.23
CA THR A 73 13.42 -5.30 23.79
C THR A 73 14.70 -4.68 23.18
N LEU A 74 14.60 -3.76 22.22
CA LEU A 74 15.64 -2.85 21.79
C LEU A 74 15.70 -1.66 22.76
N ARG A 75 16.35 -1.85 23.92
CA ARG A 75 16.59 -0.77 24.90
C ARG A 75 17.12 0.49 24.22
N TRP A 76 16.58 1.60 24.67
CA TRP A 76 16.54 2.91 24.02
C TRP A 76 17.75 3.78 24.32
N ASP A 77 18.85 3.14 24.71
CA ASP A 77 19.93 3.82 25.42
C ASP A 77 20.96 4.39 24.42
N ALA A 78 20.70 4.25 23.11
CA ALA A 78 21.54 4.81 22.06
C ALA A 78 21.21 6.29 21.82
N PRO A 79 22.22 7.18 21.72
CA PRO A 79 22.01 8.59 21.47
C PRO A 79 21.19 8.80 20.19
N ALA A 80 20.43 9.89 20.16
CA ALA A 80 19.58 10.30 19.05
C ALA A 80 20.40 10.45 17.76
N SER A 81 20.62 9.34 17.07
CA SER A 81 21.16 9.33 15.72
C SER A 81 20.04 9.74 14.76
N ASN A 82 20.43 10.44 13.70
CA ASN A 82 19.65 10.78 12.51
C ASN A 82 18.75 9.66 11.96
N TRP A 83 19.01 8.39 12.30
CA TRP A 83 18.16 7.25 11.94
C TRP A 83 16.80 7.22 12.63
N PHE A 84 16.62 7.86 13.79
CA PHE A 84 15.31 7.99 14.43
C PHE A 84 14.36 8.87 13.62
N GLU A 85 14.85 10.01 13.13
CA GLU A 85 14.08 10.91 12.28
C GLU A 85 13.72 10.25 10.95
N ALA A 86 14.65 9.49 10.36
CA ALA A 86 14.39 8.71 9.15
C ALA A 86 13.31 7.64 9.37
N PHE A 87 13.30 6.95 10.51
CA PHE A 87 12.27 5.98 10.87
C PHE A 87 10.90 6.63 11.09
N ASP A 88 10.85 7.79 11.75
CA ASP A 88 9.61 8.52 11.98
C ASP A 88 9.00 9.08 10.69
N LEU A 89 9.84 9.60 9.80
CA LEU A 89 9.42 10.03 8.46
C LEU A 89 8.90 8.84 7.64
N PHE A 90 9.61 7.71 7.68
CA PHE A 90 9.20 6.46 7.04
C PHE A 90 7.85 5.95 7.54
N TYR A 91 7.68 5.87 8.86
CA TYR A 91 6.42 5.48 9.49
C TYR A 91 5.28 6.44 9.16
N LEU A 92 5.54 7.75 9.25
CA LEU A 92 4.57 8.79 8.97
C LEU A 92 4.09 8.69 7.52
N SER A 93 4.98 8.41 6.58
CA SER A 93 4.63 8.33 5.16
C SER A 93 3.63 7.20 4.84
N GLY A 94 3.88 5.99 5.34
CA GLY A 94 2.98 4.84 5.16
C GLY A 94 1.64 5.07 5.87
N THR A 95 1.69 5.64 7.08
CA THR A 95 0.50 5.93 7.89
C THR A 95 -0.33 7.08 7.32
N LEU A 96 0.28 8.04 6.62
CA LEU A 96 -0.43 9.12 5.95
C LEU A 96 -1.06 8.67 4.63
N HIS A 97 -0.38 7.82 3.85
CA HIS A 97 -0.91 7.34 2.57
C HIS A 97 -2.09 6.37 2.73
N ALA A 98 -1.95 5.36 3.60
CA ALA A 98 -2.90 4.26 3.71
C ALA A 98 -4.38 4.69 3.95
N PRO A 99 -4.69 5.70 4.80
CA PRO A 99 -6.04 6.19 4.97
C PRO A 99 -6.68 6.69 3.67
N PHE A 100 -5.93 7.38 2.81
CA PHE A 100 -6.47 7.90 1.54
C PHE A 100 -6.74 6.76 0.55
N SER A 101 -5.86 5.76 0.50
CA SER A 101 -6.06 4.56 -0.31
C SER A 101 -7.28 3.74 0.14
N LEU A 102 -7.46 3.62 1.46
CA LEU A 102 -8.64 2.99 2.05
C LEU A 102 -9.91 3.77 1.70
N CYS A 103 -9.92 5.09 1.94
CA CYS A 103 -11.06 5.94 1.62
C CYS A 103 -11.43 5.89 0.13
N CYS A 104 -10.42 5.85 -0.76
CA CYS A 104 -10.64 5.64 -2.18
C CYS A 104 -11.39 4.32 -2.43
N SER A 105 -10.90 3.21 -1.88
CA SER A 105 -11.54 1.89 -2.02
C SER A 105 -12.96 1.84 -1.44
N LEU A 106 -13.21 2.49 -0.31
CA LEU A 106 -14.51 2.51 0.35
C LEU A 106 -15.56 3.33 -0.42
N TRP A 107 -15.15 4.42 -1.09
CA TRP A 107 -16.08 5.45 -1.58
C TRP A 107 -16.02 5.71 -3.09
N VAL A 108 -15.14 5.02 -3.83
CA VAL A 108 -15.04 5.14 -5.30
C VAL A 108 -16.38 4.96 -6.01
N GLY A 109 -17.24 4.06 -5.50
CA GLY A 109 -18.54 3.72 -6.07
C GLY A 109 -19.64 4.77 -5.93
N ILE A 110 -19.47 5.77 -5.05
CA ILE A 110 -20.54 6.72 -4.69
C ILE A 110 -20.81 7.71 -5.81
N SER A 111 -19.75 8.38 -6.30
CA SER A 111 -19.83 9.35 -7.38
C SER A 111 -18.46 9.60 -8.01
N LEU A 112 -18.46 10.17 -9.21
CA LEU A 112 -17.23 10.61 -9.88
C LEU A 112 -16.43 11.60 -9.02
N LYS A 113 -17.12 12.54 -8.36
CA LYS A 113 -16.50 13.56 -7.51
C LYS A 113 -15.81 12.94 -6.29
N GLU A 114 -16.46 11.99 -5.61
CA GLU A 114 -15.87 11.27 -4.48
C GLU A 114 -14.62 10.51 -4.94
N ARG A 115 -14.72 9.74 -6.04
CA ARG A 115 -13.57 9.04 -6.60
C ARG A 115 -12.40 9.98 -6.85
N ASP A 116 -12.63 11.06 -7.58
CA ASP A 116 -11.54 11.94 -8.03
C ASP A 116 -10.84 12.60 -6.84
N PHE A 117 -11.61 13.04 -5.84
CA PHE A 117 -11.07 13.61 -4.62
C PHE A 117 -10.16 12.63 -3.86
N TRP A 118 -10.65 11.43 -3.55
CA TRP A 118 -9.88 10.44 -2.78
C TRP A 118 -8.69 9.90 -3.56
N ARG A 119 -8.85 9.68 -4.87
CA ARG A 119 -7.77 9.23 -5.75
C ARG A 119 -6.67 10.27 -5.89
N GLN A 120 -6.99 11.57 -5.95
CA GLN A 120 -5.97 12.61 -5.98
C GLN A 120 -5.12 12.62 -4.71
N LEU A 121 -5.76 12.48 -3.54
CA LEU A 121 -5.05 12.35 -2.27
C LEU A 121 -4.20 11.07 -2.22
N ASP A 122 -4.77 9.93 -2.61
CA ASP A 122 -4.07 8.64 -2.67
C ASP A 122 -2.79 8.73 -3.52
N VAL A 123 -2.90 9.26 -4.74
CA VAL A 123 -1.77 9.48 -5.66
C VAL A 123 -0.78 10.52 -5.13
N PHE A 124 -1.24 11.59 -4.49
CA PHE A 124 -0.33 12.59 -3.92
C PHE A 124 0.53 11.97 -2.81
N PHE A 125 -0.08 11.22 -1.90
CA PHE A 125 0.61 10.66 -0.75
C PHE A 125 1.48 9.43 -1.09
N ILE A 126 1.18 8.66 -2.15
CA ILE A 126 2.06 7.55 -2.56
C ILE A 126 3.41 8.06 -3.09
N PHE A 127 3.45 9.21 -3.77
CA PHE A 127 4.71 9.83 -4.19
C PHE A 127 5.53 10.30 -2.99
N THR A 128 4.87 10.87 -1.97
CA THR A 128 5.54 11.23 -0.71
C THR A 128 6.11 10.00 0.00
N ALA A 129 5.38 8.87 -0.03
CA ALA A 129 5.88 7.61 0.52
C ALA A 129 7.07 7.04 -0.27
N SER A 130 7.16 7.27 -1.58
CA SER A 130 8.27 6.75 -2.41
C SER A 130 9.64 7.39 -2.12
N GLY A 131 9.68 8.54 -1.45
CA GLY A 131 10.93 9.26 -1.15
C GLY A 131 11.90 8.50 -0.22
N HIS A 132 11.44 7.47 0.49
CA HIS A 132 12.26 6.69 1.44
C HIS A 132 13.21 5.72 0.75
N THR A 133 12.99 5.44 -0.53
CA THR A 133 13.86 4.57 -1.33
C THR A 133 15.24 5.20 -1.60
N PHE A 134 15.37 6.53 -1.53
CA PHE A 134 16.64 7.24 -1.81
C PHE A 134 17.77 6.90 -0.81
N PRO A 135 17.57 6.96 0.52
CA PRO A 135 18.56 6.48 1.48
C PRO A 135 19.02 5.04 1.26
N MET A 136 18.10 4.14 0.87
CA MET A 136 18.44 2.74 0.60
C MET A 136 19.31 2.59 -0.64
N LEU A 137 18.98 3.33 -1.70
CA LEU A 137 19.81 3.39 -2.91
C LEU A 137 21.21 3.93 -2.58
N ALA A 138 21.31 5.01 -1.79
CA ALA A 138 22.59 5.58 -1.39
C ALA A 138 23.45 4.57 -0.60
N ALA A 139 22.84 3.84 0.35
CA ALA A 139 23.52 2.79 1.12
C ALA A 139 23.99 1.63 0.23
N CYS A 140 23.15 1.19 -0.71
CA CYS A 140 23.48 0.17 -1.71
C CYS A 140 24.69 0.61 -2.56
N VAL A 141 24.66 1.83 -3.11
CA VAL A 141 25.77 2.39 -3.89
C VAL A 141 27.06 2.43 -3.07
N ALA A 142 26.99 2.85 -1.81
CA ALA A 142 28.16 2.89 -0.92
C ALA A 142 28.73 1.49 -0.60
N GLU A 143 27.91 0.44 -0.53
CA GLU A 143 28.39 -0.94 -0.41
C GLU A 143 29.07 -1.42 -1.70
N LEU A 144 28.44 -1.16 -2.85
CA LEU A 144 28.98 -1.55 -4.14
C LEU A 144 30.31 -0.85 -4.45
N GLN A 145 30.44 0.44 -4.12
CA GLN A 145 31.69 1.20 -4.27
C GLN A 145 32.82 0.64 -3.40
N ARG A 146 32.50 0.00 -2.27
CA ARG A 146 33.47 -0.70 -1.41
C ARG A 146 33.78 -2.12 -1.87
N GLY A 147 33.19 -2.58 -2.99
CA GLY A 147 33.34 -3.93 -3.52
C GLY A 147 32.62 -4.99 -2.68
N THR A 148 31.60 -4.58 -1.92
CA THR A 148 30.82 -5.47 -1.04
C THR A 148 29.37 -5.56 -1.50
N MET A 149 28.73 -6.72 -1.31
CA MET A 149 27.28 -6.89 -1.45
C MET A 149 26.73 -7.33 -0.10
N GLY A 150 26.50 -6.36 0.77
CA GLY A 150 26.03 -6.60 2.13
C GLY A 150 24.52 -6.83 2.18
N ARG A 151 24.01 -6.89 3.42
CA ARG A 151 22.59 -7.04 3.67
C ARG A 151 21.79 -5.83 3.17
N SER A 152 22.36 -4.62 3.18
CA SER A 152 21.70 -3.41 2.66
C SER A 152 21.44 -3.50 1.15
N THR A 153 22.42 -3.97 0.38
CA THR A 153 22.26 -4.26 -1.05
C THR A 153 21.14 -5.27 -1.29
N ALA A 154 21.12 -6.39 -0.55
CA ALA A 154 20.10 -7.42 -0.70
C ALA A 154 18.67 -6.90 -0.39
N LEU A 155 18.52 -6.11 0.68
CA LEU A 155 17.23 -5.51 1.04
C LEU A 155 16.75 -4.49 0.00
N PHE A 156 17.66 -3.69 -0.55
CA PHE A 156 17.34 -2.77 -1.66
C PHE A 156 16.85 -3.50 -2.91
N PHE A 157 17.50 -4.61 -3.30
CA PHE A 157 17.00 -5.43 -4.40
C PHE A 157 15.62 -6.04 -4.10
N GLY A 158 15.33 -6.37 -2.84
CA GLY A 158 13.99 -6.78 -2.40
C GLY A 158 12.93 -5.71 -2.68
N VAL A 159 13.20 -4.47 -2.28
CA VAL A 159 12.35 -3.29 -2.58
C VAL A 159 12.11 -3.14 -4.08
N VAL A 160 13.20 -3.11 -4.87
CA VAL A 160 13.11 -2.95 -6.33
C VAL A 160 12.32 -4.08 -7.00
N LEU A 161 12.50 -5.32 -6.54
CA LEU A 161 11.76 -6.48 -7.05
C LEU A 161 10.26 -6.35 -6.76
N CYS A 162 9.89 -6.01 -5.52
CA CYS A 162 8.50 -5.82 -5.14
C CYS A 162 7.85 -4.68 -5.92
N LEU A 163 8.50 -3.52 -6.08
CA LEU A 163 8.00 -2.41 -6.89
C LEU A 163 7.86 -2.78 -8.37
N GLY A 164 8.87 -3.46 -8.94
CA GLY A 164 8.84 -3.92 -10.32
C GLY A 164 7.69 -4.91 -10.57
N LEU A 165 7.51 -5.88 -9.69
CA LEU A 165 6.40 -6.83 -9.76
C LEU A 165 5.04 -6.13 -9.59
N SER A 166 4.91 -5.19 -8.64
CA SER A 166 3.71 -4.37 -8.44
C SER A 166 3.28 -3.66 -9.72
N ALA A 167 4.23 -2.99 -10.38
CA ALA A 167 3.98 -2.30 -11.64
C ALA A 167 3.61 -3.28 -12.75
N LEU A 168 4.28 -4.44 -12.83
CA LEU A 168 3.99 -5.46 -13.84
C LEU A 168 2.59 -6.05 -13.67
N VAL A 169 2.19 -6.43 -12.45
CA VAL A 169 0.86 -7.04 -12.24
C VAL A 169 -0.26 -6.05 -12.58
N CYS A 170 -0.14 -4.79 -12.16
CA CYS A 170 -1.11 -3.74 -12.46
C CYS A 170 -1.17 -3.39 -13.95
N THR A 171 -0.03 -3.22 -14.62
CA THR A 171 -0.02 -2.85 -16.04
C THR A 171 -0.46 -3.97 -16.96
N LYS A 172 -0.29 -5.23 -16.54
CA LYS A 172 -0.71 -6.41 -17.30
C LYS A 172 -2.11 -6.91 -16.92
N ASN A 173 -2.75 -6.32 -15.91
CA ASN A 173 -4.04 -6.76 -15.36
C ASN A 173 -4.02 -8.25 -15.00
N VAL A 174 -2.94 -8.73 -14.38
CA VAL A 174 -2.80 -10.12 -13.96
C VAL A 174 -3.17 -10.24 -12.49
N PRO A 175 -4.01 -11.20 -12.09
CA PRO A 175 -4.45 -12.40 -12.83
C PRO A 175 -5.78 -12.28 -13.61
N GLU A 176 -6.55 -11.21 -13.47
CA GLU A 176 -7.89 -11.06 -14.03
C GLU A 176 -7.93 -11.16 -15.57
N LYS A 177 -6.84 -10.80 -16.25
CA LYS A 177 -6.68 -10.99 -17.69
C LYS A 177 -6.62 -12.47 -18.10
N TRP A 178 -6.03 -13.32 -17.26
CA TRP A 178 -5.90 -14.76 -17.54
C TRP A 178 -7.22 -15.51 -17.34
N LYS A 179 -8.03 -15.07 -16.37
CA LYS A 179 -9.35 -15.63 -16.11
C LYS A 179 -10.31 -14.52 -15.69
N PRO A 180 -10.94 -13.81 -16.65
CA PRO A 180 -11.90 -12.76 -16.35
C PRO A 180 -13.10 -13.30 -15.55
N GLY A 181 -13.56 -12.52 -14.56
CA GLY A 181 -14.65 -12.90 -13.67
C GLY A 181 -14.25 -13.79 -12.48
N SER A 182 -15.23 -14.51 -11.92
CA SER A 182 -15.02 -15.43 -10.79
C SER A 182 -14.40 -14.73 -9.57
N MET A 183 -13.43 -15.36 -8.89
CA MET A 183 -12.71 -14.77 -7.76
C MET A 183 -11.89 -13.52 -8.12
N PHE A 184 -11.52 -13.36 -9.39
CA PHE A 184 -10.66 -12.27 -9.85
C PHE A 184 -11.43 -10.96 -10.07
N ASP A 185 -12.77 -10.97 -9.95
CA ASP A 185 -13.52 -9.73 -9.77
C ASP A 185 -13.23 -9.06 -8.43
N ILE A 186 -12.81 -9.84 -7.42
CA ILE A 186 -12.53 -9.38 -6.05
C ILE A 186 -11.02 -9.33 -5.79
N PHE A 187 -10.27 -10.31 -6.32
CA PHE A 187 -8.81 -10.43 -6.19
C PHE A 187 -8.11 -10.11 -7.52
N HIS A 188 -8.27 -8.88 -8.02
CA HIS A 188 -7.62 -8.43 -9.26
C HIS A 188 -6.21 -7.86 -9.01
N SER A 189 -5.49 -7.53 -10.07
CA SER A 189 -4.12 -7.01 -10.09
C SER A 189 -3.85 -5.89 -9.10
N HIS A 190 -4.75 -4.92 -8.97
CA HIS A 190 -4.57 -3.82 -8.04
C HIS A 190 -4.58 -4.28 -6.57
N ALA A 191 -5.35 -5.31 -6.23
CA ALA A 191 -5.32 -5.93 -4.90
C ALA A 191 -3.99 -6.65 -4.64
N LEU A 192 -3.46 -7.32 -5.67
CA LEU A 192 -2.13 -7.93 -5.61
C LEU A 192 -1.01 -6.89 -5.50
N MET A 193 -1.16 -5.74 -6.15
CA MET A 193 -0.25 -4.60 -6.01
C MET A 193 -0.22 -4.10 -4.56
N HIS A 194 -1.36 -3.96 -3.87
CA HIS A 194 -1.38 -3.60 -2.44
C HIS A 194 -0.54 -4.57 -1.59
N VAL A 195 -0.63 -5.88 -1.86
CA VAL A 195 0.18 -6.89 -1.17
C VAL A 195 1.67 -6.72 -1.44
N LEU A 196 2.05 -6.48 -2.70
CA LEU A 196 3.46 -6.31 -3.10
C LEU A 196 4.07 -5.00 -2.59
N VAL A 197 3.31 -3.89 -2.60
CA VAL A 197 3.72 -2.61 -1.98
C VAL A 197 3.90 -2.78 -0.47
N TYR A 198 3.04 -3.56 0.18
CA TYR A 198 3.24 -3.86 1.60
C TYR A 198 4.50 -4.70 1.85
N LEU A 199 4.79 -5.70 1.02
CA LEU A 199 6.03 -6.48 1.12
C LEU A 199 7.28 -5.60 0.91
N GLU A 200 7.19 -4.63 -0.01
CA GLU A 200 8.23 -3.62 -0.18
C GLU A 200 8.44 -2.83 1.12
N TYR A 201 7.39 -2.26 1.70
CA TYR A 201 7.46 -1.55 2.99
C TYR A 201 8.10 -2.40 4.10
N TYR A 202 7.84 -3.72 4.10
CA TYR A 202 8.50 -4.65 5.03
C TYR A 202 10.02 -4.76 4.83
N PHE A 203 10.49 -4.79 3.58
CA PHE A 203 11.93 -4.74 3.27
C PHE A 203 12.57 -3.42 3.71
N GLU A 204 11.88 -2.30 3.52
CA GLU A 204 12.34 -0.98 3.99
C GLU A 204 12.46 -0.94 5.52
N TRP A 205 11.47 -1.49 6.24
CA TRP A 205 11.54 -1.62 7.70
C TRP A 205 12.74 -2.49 8.15
N LEU A 206 12.97 -3.63 7.50
CA LEU A 206 14.13 -4.49 7.78
C LEU A 206 15.46 -3.76 7.53
N PHE A 207 15.53 -2.91 6.51
CA PHE A 207 16.70 -2.10 6.20
C PHE A 207 16.99 -1.11 7.33
N ILE A 208 15.97 -0.40 7.82
CA ILE A 208 16.14 0.54 8.93
C ILE A 208 16.59 -0.20 10.20
N CYS A 209 15.99 -1.35 10.50
CA CYS A 209 16.43 -2.19 11.62
C CYS A 209 17.90 -2.62 11.48
N HIS A 210 18.33 -3.02 10.28
CA HIS A 210 19.71 -3.43 10.03
C HIS A 210 20.71 -2.28 10.24
N HIS A 211 20.45 -1.11 9.67
CA HIS A 211 21.32 0.05 9.83
C HIS A 211 21.37 0.57 11.27
N ARG A 212 20.27 0.47 12.02
CA ARG A 212 20.26 0.72 13.46
C ARG A 212 21.20 -0.23 14.21
N THR A 213 21.16 -1.52 13.91
CA THR A 213 22.07 -2.49 14.54
C THR A 213 23.53 -2.18 14.25
N LEU A 214 23.86 -1.79 13.01
CA LEU A 214 25.22 -1.40 12.64
C LEU A 214 25.69 -0.15 13.40
N ALA A 215 24.83 0.88 13.52
CA ALA A 215 25.15 2.08 14.29
C ALA A 215 25.42 1.76 15.77
N ALA A 216 24.58 0.91 16.39
CA ALA A 216 24.74 0.52 17.79
C ALA A 216 25.98 -0.35 18.08
N ILE A 217 26.54 -1.01 17.06
CA ILE A 217 27.80 -1.76 17.16
C ILE A 217 29.00 -0.83 16.93
N GLY A 218 28.90 0.12 15.99
CA GLY A 218 29.99 1.05 15.65
C GLY A 218 30.27 2.11 16.72
N ASP A 219 29.32 2.40 17.61
CA ASP A 219 29.48 3.29 18.77
C ASP A 219 30.12 2.61 20.00
N ARG A 220 30.62 1.36 19.88
CA ARG A 220 31.38 0.66 20.93
C ARG A 220 32.85 0.51 20.55
#